data_AF-A0A8S4N2D7-F1
#
_entry.id   AF-A0A8S4N2D7-F1
#
_cell.length_a   1.000
_cell.length_b   1.000
_cell.length_c   1.000
_cell.angle_alpha   90.00
_cell.angle_beta   90.00
_cell.angle_gamma   90.00
#
_symmetry.space_group_name_H-M   'P 1'
#
loop_
_entity.id
_entity.type
_entity.pdbx_description
1 polymer ?
#
loop_
_entity_poly.entity_id
_entity_poly.type
_entity_poly.pdbx_seq_one_letter_code
_entity_poly.pdbx_strand_id
1 'polypeptide(L)'
;GDRDDASDLIILITDGAAKDKDPLPEAQSLKSNGVVMFVVYIKTDELTINEINAIASRPTEKYAIVVDSFDELYTATNDLIVGACGIARPTVKPLTTPILTTQKTTTIQRTNPSPTSTRATQAPTMDTTGQVITTPRIIETECDGAIVDIVFVIDSSGSVGINNFRQVLVFVG
;
A
#
# COMPACT_ATOMS: atom_id res chain seq x y z
N GLY A 1 -20.33 -1.73 -3.01
CA GLY A 1 -20.42 -3.16 -2.69
C GLY A 1 -20.15 -3.32 -1.21
N ASP A 2 -20.36 -4.53 -0.69
CA ASP A 2 -19.95 -4.97 0.65
C ASP A 2 -19.71 -6.49 0.54
N ARG A 3 -18.55 -6.86 0.00
CA ARG A 3 -18.18 -8.25 -0.26
C ARG A 3 -17.27 -8.78 0.84
N ASP A 4 -17.58 -9.96 1.35
CA ASP A 4 -16.80 -10.61 2.40
C ASP A 4 -15.32 -10.86 2.04
N ASP A 5 -14.99 -10.96 0.75
CA ASP A 5 -13.63 -11.14 0.23
C ASP A 5 -12.93 -9.84 -0.16
N ALA A 6 -13.58 -8.69 0.03
CA ALA A 6 -13.05 -7.36 -0.25
C ALA A 6 -12.70 -6.60 1.03
N SER A 7 -11.76 -5.66 0.93
CA SER A 7 -11.61 -4.61 1.95
C SER A 7 -12.54 -3.44 1.62
N ASP A 8 -13.13 -2.80 2.62
CA ASP A 8 -13.94 -1.59 2.42
C ASP A 8 -13.10 -0.32 2.52
N LEU A 9 -13.25 0.56 1.54
CA LEU A 9 -12.55 1.83 1.44
C LEU A 9 -13.54 2.97 1.19
N ILE A 10 -13.51 3.99 2.06
CA ILE A 10 -14.20 5.26 1.82
C ILE A 10 -13.16 6.32 1.48
N ILE A 11 -13.37 7.02 0.37
CA ILE A 11 -12.56 8.17 -0.04
C ILE A 11 -13.41 9.43 0.14
N LEU A 12 -13.07 10.25 1.13
CA LEU A 12 -13.66 11.56 1.37
C LEU A 12 -12.89 12.61 0.56
N ILE A 13 -13.58 13.34 -0.31
CA ILE A 13 -13.04 14.47 -1.07
C ILE A 13 -13.76 15.73 -0.59
N THR A 14 -13.04 16.67 0.03
CA THR A 14 -13.62 17.90 0.59
C THR A 14 -12.65 19.06 0.54
N ASP A 15 -13.20 20.27 0.54
CA ASP A 15 -12.43 21.50 0.52
C ASP A 15 -12.34 22.20 1.89
N GLY A 16 -12.97 21.63 2.93
CA GLY A 16 -13.01 22.23 4.27
C GLY A 16 -13.65 21.36 5.36
N ALA A 17 -13.77 21.92 6.56
CA ALA A 17 -14.46 21.29 7.69
C ALA A 17 -15.98 21.22 7.49
N ALA A 18 -16.59 20.17 8.07
CA ALA A 18 -18.03 20.02 8.12
C ALA A 18 -18.67 21.14 8.96
N LYS A 19 -19.69 21.83 8.40
CA LYS A 19 -20.33 22.98 9.05
C LYS A 19 -21.60 22.63 9.83
N ASP A 20 -22.24 21.51 9.52
CA ASP A 20 -23.54 21.16 10.07
C ASP A 20 -23.45 20.13 11.22
N LYS A 21 -22.75 19.02 10.98
CA LYS A 21 -22.63 17.91 11.93
C LYS A 21 -21.18 17.46 12.02
N ASP A 22 -20.74 17.18 13.25
CA ASP A 22 -19.41 16.60 13.52
C ASP A 22 -19.30 15.22 12.84
N PRO A 23 -18.33 15.01 11.93
CA PRO A 23 -18.15 13.75 11.22
C PRO A 23 -17.35 12.71 12.02
N LEU A 24 -16.74 13.09 13.15
CA LEU A 24 -15.83 12.21 13.89
C LEU A 24 -16.50 10.97 14.47
N PRO A 25 -17.72 11.01 15.05
CA PRO A 25 -18.38 9.80 15.54
C PRO A 25 -18.59 8.75 14.44
N GLU A 26 -19.04 9.19 13.26
CA GLU A 26 -19.24 8.32 12.10
C GLU A 26 -17.93 7.77 11.56
N ALA A 27 -16.91 8.62 11.39
CA ALA A 27 -15.59 8.19 10.91
C ALA A 27 -14.95 7.18 11.88
N GLN A 28 -15.09 7.37 13.20
CA GLN A 28 -14.60 6.43 14.20
C GLN A 28 -15.35 5.10 14.15
N SER A 29 -16.68 5.14 14.00
CA SER A 29 -17.49 3.92 13.87
C SER A 29 -17.09 3.11 12.64
N LEU A 30 -16.95 3.76 11.48
CA LEU A 30 -16.51 3.14 10.23
C LEU A 30 -15.13 2.47 10.40
N LYS A 31 -14.15 3.19 10.94
CA LYS A 31 -12.82 2.64 11.21
C LYS A 31 -12.84 1.45 12.18
N SER A 32 -13.68 1.52 13.23
CA SER A 32 -13.82 0.43 14.19
C SER A 32 -14.42 -0.84 13.58
N ASN A 33 -15.19 -0.69 12.49
CA ASN A 33 -15.77 -1.79 11.73
C ASN A 33 -14.86 -2.29 10.59
N GLY A 34 -13.61 -1.83 10.52
CA GLY A 34 -12.64 -2.29 9.53
C GLY A 34 -12.65 -1.54 8.21
N VAL A 35 -13.48 -0.49 8.08
CA VAL A 35 -13.50 0.38 6.91
C VAL A 35 -12.28 1.30 6.93
N VAL A 36 -11.56 1.40 5.82
CA VAL A 36 -10.45 2.33 5.68
C VAL A 36 -10.97 3.69 5.22
N MET A 37 -10.64 4.75 5.96
CA MET A 37 -10.97 6.12 5.61
C MET A 37 -9.77 6.78 4.94
N PHE A 38 -9.93 7.18 3.68
CA PHE A 38 -8.96 7.97 2.92
C PHE A 38 -9.51 9.39 2.76
N VAL A 39 -8.68 10.41 2.96
CA VAL A 39 -9.05 11.82 2.82
C VAL A 39 -8.25 12.46 1.68
N VAL A 40 -8.94 13.10 0.75
CA VAL A 40 -8.38 14.03 -0.24
C VAL A 40 -8.89 15.42 0.13
N TYR A 41 -8.01 16.23 0.71
CA TYR A 41 -8.33 17.57 1.15
C TYR A 41 -7.78 18.61 0.17
N ILE A 42 -8.66 19.46 -0.35
CA ILE A 42 -8.30 20.60 -1.19
C ILE A 42 -8.25 21.86 -0.31
N LYS A 43 -7.11 22.54 -0.23
CA LYS A 43 -6.89 23.68 0.68
C LYS A 43 -7.57 24.99 0.20
N THR A 44 -8.90 25.01 0.07
CA THR A 44 -9.65 26.24 -0.25
C THR A 44 -10.49 26.79 0.91
N ASP A 45 -10.79 25.97 1.92
CA ASP A 45 -11.37 26.36 3.21
C ASP A 45 -10.55 25.74 4.35
N GLU A 46 -10.91 25.94 5.62
CA GLU A 46 -10.15 25.42 6.76
C GLU A 46 -10.55 23.99 7.13
N LEU A 47 -9.59 23.06 7.05
CA LEU A 47 -9.65 21.74 7.70
C LEU A 47 -8.35 21.51 8.48
N THR A 48 -8.46 21.29 9.79
CA THR A 48 -7.27 21.21 10.64
C THR A 48 -6.56 19.86 10.50
N ILE A 49 -5.25 19.84 10.73
CA ILE A 49 -4.46 18.59 10.77
C ILE A 49 -5.03 17.60 11.81
N ASN A 50 -5.57 18.11 12.92
CA ASN A 50 -6.19 17.27 13.94
C ASN A 50 -7.47 16.59 13.43
N GLU A 51 -8.31 17.30 12.68
CA GLU A 51 -9.51 16.72 12.06
C GLU A 51 -9.15 15.70 10.98
N ILE A 52 -8.17 16.02 10.12
CA ILE A 52 -7.66 15.07 9.11
C ILE A 52 -7.15 13.80 9.80
N ASN A 53 -6.32 13.93 10.83
CA ASN A 53 -5.81 12.81 11.62
C ASN A 53 -6.92 12.01 12.33
N ALA A 54 -8.01 12.68 12.70
CA ALA A 54 -9.14 12.06 13.39
C ALA A 54 -10.09 11.34 12.42
N ILE A 55 -10.19 11.79 11.17
CA ILE A 55 -11.02 11.19 10.12
C ILE A 55 -10.27 10.07 9.40
N ALA A 56 -9.09 10.35 8.83
CA ALA A 56 -8.32 9.39 8.06
C ALA A 56 -7.89 8.16 8.90
N SER A 57 -7.66 7.04 8.21
CA SER A 57 -7.06 5.85 8.80
C SER A 57 -5.56 6.04 9.04
N ARG A 58 -4.97 5.16 9.85
CA ARG A 58 -3.53 5.21 10.19
C ARG A 58 -2.68 4.27 9.32
N PRO A 59 -1.44 4.64 8.97
CA PRO A 59 -0.80 5.92 9.26
C PRO A 59 -1.38 7.05 8.39
N THR A 60 -1.62 8.24 8.96
CA THR A 60 -2.38 9.32 8.30
C THR A 60 -1.70 9.74 7.00
N GLU A 61 -0.38 9.81 6.97
CA GLU A 61 0.42 10.18 5.80
C GLU A 61 0.22 9.26 4.58
N LYS A 62 -0.33 8.06 4.78
CA LYS A 62 -0.69 7.14 3.70
C LYS A 62 -2.14 7.32 3.21
N TYR A 63 -3.03 7.79 4.09
CA TYR A 63 -4.47 7.85 3.85
C TYR A 63 -5.02 9.27 3.85
N ALA A 64 -4.15 10.27 3.80
CA ALA A 64 -4.51 11.67 3.64
C ALA A 64 -3.62 12.30 2.58
N ILE A 65 -4.22 12.76 1.50
CA ILE A 65 -3.56 13.57 0.46
C ILE A 65 -4.10 14.99 0.60
N VAL A 66 -3.19 15.96 0.54
CA VAL A 66 -3.54 17.37 0.63
C VAL A 66 -3.01 18.09 -0.61
N VAL A 67 -3.92 18.70 -1.37
CA VAL A 67 -3.61 19.46 -2.59
C VAL A 67 -3.91 20.94 -2.38
N ASP A 68 -3.21 21.82 -3.09
CA ASP A 68 -3.36 23.27 -2.91
C ASP A 68 -4.55 23.84 -3.71
N SER A 69 -5.05 23.12 -4.72
CA SER A 69 -6.20 23.54 -5.52
C SER A 69 -6.90 22.36 -6.21
N PHE A 70 -8.11 22.60 -6.73
CA PHE A 70 -8.86 21.59 -7.51
C PHE A 70 -8.13 21.17 -8.78
N ASP A 71 -7.35 22.07 -9.39
CA ASP A 71 -6.58 21.78 -10.60
C ASP A 71 -5.46 20.76 -10.33
N GLU A 72 -5.03 20.61 -9.07
CA GLU A 72 -3.99 19.65 -8.68
C GLU A 72 -4.55 18.28 -8.28
N LEU A 73 -5.87 18.06 -8.31
CA LEU A 73 -6.48 16.78 -7.93
C LEU A 73 -5.88 15.58 -8.68
N TYR A 74 -5.49 15.76 -9.95
CA TYR A 74 -4.87 14.68 -10.72
C TYR A 74 -3.54 14.19 -10.13
N THR A 75 -2.84 15.03 -9.37
CA THR A 75 -1.57 14.66 -8.71
C THR A 75 -1.78 13.61 -7.63
N ALA A 76 -2.98 13.60 -7.02
CA ALA A 76 -3.36 12.62 -5.99
C ALA A 76 -3.60 11.21 -6.54
N THR A 77 -3.75 11.05 -7.86
CA THR A 77 -4.17 9.79 -8.50
C THR A 77 -3.26 8.63 -8.14
N ASN A 78 -1.94 8.80 -8.28
CA ASN A 78 -0.98 7.72 -8.05
C ASN A 78 -0.94 7.34 -6.56
N ASP A 79 -0.90 8.33 -5.68
CA ASP A 79 -0.88 8.10 -4.24
C ASP A 79 -2.16 7.42 -3.75
N LEU A 80 -3.32 7.79 -4.34
CA LEU A 80 -4.60 7.15 -4.07
C LEU A 80 -4.60 5.69 -4.53
N ILE A 81 -4.08 5.39 -5.73
CA ILE A 81 -3.96 4.03 -6.25
C ILE A 81 -3.05 3.19 -5.35
N VAL A 82 -1.84 3.67 -5.06
CA VAL A 82 -0.85 2.97 -4.22
C VAL A 82 -1.42 2.74 -2.81
N GLY A 83 -2.04 3.78 -2.23
CA GLY A 83 -2.66 3.72 -0.92
C GLY A 83 -3.82 2.71 -0.88
N ALA A 84 -4.71 2.74 -1.87
CA ALA A 84 -5.84 1.83 -1.99
C ALA A 84 -5.40 0.37 -2.19
N CYS A 85 -4.43 0.12 -3.06
CA CYS A 85 -3.92 -1.23 -3.29
C CYS A 85 -3.22 -1.80 -2.05
N GLY A 86 -2.59 -0.94 -1.25
CA GLY A 86 -2.00 -1.33 0.03
C GLY A 86 -3.00 -1.62 1.15
N ILE A 87 -4.31 -1.47 0.94
CA ILE A 87 -5.38 -1.87 1.88
C ILE A 87 -5.85 -3.28 1.61
N ALA A 88 -5.72 -3.72 0.36
CA ALA A 88 -6.38 -4.92 -0.09
C ALA A 88 -5.86 -6.14 0.68
N ARG A 89 -6.80 -7.00 1.06
CA ARG A 89 -6.44 -8.31 1.61
C ARG A 89 -5.64 -9.04 0.54
N PRO A 90 -4.41 -9.52 0.85
CA PRO A 90 -3.72 -10.38 -0.09
C PRO A 90 -4.59 -11.62 -0.29
N THR A 91 -5.15 -11.79 -1.48
CA THR A 91 -5.71 -13.08 -1.88
C THR A 91 -4.52 -14.03 -1.94
N VAL A 92 -4.36 -14.88 -0.93
CA VAL A 92 -3.38 -15.95 -1.00
C VAL A 92 -3.90 -16.92 -2.06
N LYS A 93 -3.58 -16.69 -3.34
CA LYS A 93 -3.75 -17.73 -4.36
C LYS A 93 -2.90 -18.91 -3.88
N PRO A 94 -3.47 -20.09 -3.62
CA PRO A 94 -2.67 -21.25 -3.25
C PRO A 94 -1.69 -21.51 -4.40
N LEU A 95 -0.40 -21.32 -4.15
CA LEU A 95 0.62 -21.64 -5.13
C LEU A 95 0.68 -23.16 -5.26
N THR A 96 -0.07 -23.70 -6.22
CA THR A 96 -0.01 -25.12 -6.57
C THR A 96 1.20 -25.35 -7.47
N THR A 97 2.40 -25.15 -6.92
CA THR A 97 3.64 -25.57 -7.60
C THR A 97 3.98 -26.97 -7.10
N PRO A 98 4.08 -28.00 -7.97
CA PRO A 98 4.55 -29.30 -7.55
C PRO A 98 6.00 -29.18 -7.06
N ILE A 99 6.24 -29.56 -5.81
CA ILE A 99 7.56 -29.60 -5.20
C ILE A 99 8.31 -30.77 -5.86
N LEU A 100 9.34 -30.50 -6.67
CA LEU A 100 10.26 -31.54 -7.11
C LEU A 100 11.34 -31.72 -6.04
N THR A 101 11.11 -32.66 -5.12
CA THR A 101 12.03 -32.97 -4.03
C THR A 101 13.21 -33.79 -4.53
N THR A 102 14.34 -33.14 -4.82
CA THR A 102 15.62 -33.83 -5.02
C THR A 102 16.25 -34.13 -3.65
N GLN A 103 16.19 -35.38 -3.21
CA GLN A 103 16.90 -35.82 -2.01
C GLN A 103 18.40 -35.89 -2.30
N LYS A 104 19.21 -35.15 -1.53
CA LYS A 104 20.67 -35.27 -1.53
C LYS A 104 21.10 -36.13 -0.35
N THR A 105 21.52 -37.36 -0.63
CA THR A 105 22.09 -38.30 0.34
C THR A 105 23.56 -37.91 0.63
N THR A 106 23.89 -37.64 1.88
CA THR A 106 25.27 -37.34 2.33
C THR A 106 25.83 -38.52 3.12
N THR A 107 26.77 -39.25 2.53
CA THR A 107 27.54 -40.31 3.20
C THR A 107 28.72 -39.69 3.95
N ILE A 108 28.80 -39.86 5.27
CA ILE A 108 29.95 -39.44 6.10
C ILE A 108 30.97 -40.58 6.13
N GLN A 109 32.23 -40.28 5.79
CA GLN A 109 33.35 -41.20 6.05
C GLN A 109 34.53 -40.46 6.70
N ARG A 110 35.07 -41.06 7.77
CA ARG A 110 36.03 -40.49 8.73
C ARG A 110 37.32 -41.32 8.72
N THR A 111 38.49 -40.72 8.51
CA THR A 111 39.82 -41.20 8.98
C THR A 111 40.87 -40.08 8.99
N ASN A 112 41.77 -40.11 9.99
CA ASN A 112 42.95 -39.24 10.26
C ASN A 112 44.06 -40.18 10.83
N PRO A 113 45.39 -39.87 10.95
CA PRO A 113 46.22 -38.71 10.52
C PRO A 113 47.59 -39.03 9.81
N SER A 114 48.20 -38.00 9.18
CA SER A 114 49.64 -37.55 9.00
C SER A 114 50.83 -38.56 8.85
N PRO A 115 52.02 -38.22 8.24
CA PRO A 115 52.60 -36.88 8.04
C PRO A 115 53.43 -36.57 6.76
N THR A 116 53.83 -35.29 6.64
CA THR A 116 55.08 -34.77 6.04
C THR A 116 55.07 -34.22 4.59
N SER A 117 55.32 -32.90 4.52
CA SER A 117 56.11 -32.12 3.55
C SER A 117 55.76 -32.21 2.05
N THR A 118 55.38 -31.08 1.44
CA THR A 118 56.26 -30.31 0.52
C THR A 118 55.59 -28.97 0.17
N ARG A 119 56.37 -27.89 0.23
CA ARG A 119 56.06 -26.51 -0.16
C ARG A 119 56.09 -26.39 -1.69
N ALA A 120 55.00 -25.94 -2.31
CA ALA A 120 55.03 -25.30 -3.62
C ALA A 120 53.87 -24.29 -3.78
N THR A 121 54.27 -23.05 -4.03
CA THR A 121 53.45 -21.86 -4.27
C THR A 121 52.79 -21.93 -5.64
N GLN A 122 51.46 -21.95 -5.70
CA GLN A 122 50.68 -21.55 -6.88
C GLN A 122 49.44 -20.78 -6.41
N ALA A 123 49.21 -19.62 -7.02
CA ALA A 123 48.11 -18.71 -6.71
C ALA A 123 46.79 -19.28 -7.26
N PRO A 124 45.72 -19.38 -6.46
CA PRO A 124 44.42 -19.76 -6.97
C PRO A 124 43.72 -18.56 -7.63
N THR A 125 43.29 -18.79 -8.85
CA THR A 125 42.35 -17.98 -9.63
C THR A 125 41.11 -17.67 -8.80
N MET A 126 40.74 -16.39 -8.68
CA MET A 126 39.47 -15.98 -8.06
C MET A 126 38.31 -16.35 -8.99
N ASP A 127 37.73 -17.52 -8.77
CA ASP A 127 36.39 -17.86 -9.23
C ASP A 127 35.39 -16.95 -8.52
N THR A 128 35.03 -15.85 -9.19
CA THR A 128 33.98 -14.95 -8.71
C THR A 128 32.62 -15.48 -9.17
N THR A 129 32.20 -16.61 -8.61
CA THR A 129 30.79 -16.98 -8.58
C THR A 129 30.11 -16.06 -7.58
N GLY A 130 29.76 -14.85 -8.04
CA GLY A 130 28.92 -13.92 -7.28
C GLY A 130 27.58 -14.61 -6.98
N GLN A 131 27.34 -14.89 -5.70
CA GLN A 131 26.03 -15.30 -5.24
C GLN A 131 25.03 -14.22 -5.60
N VAL A 132 24.13 -14.51 -6.54
CA VAL A 132 22.88 -13.76 -6.65
C VAL A 132 22.05 -14.14 -5.42
N ILE A 133 22.27 -13.41 -4.34
CA ILE A 133 21.34 -13.34 -3.23
C ILE A 133 20.12 -12.63 -3.82
N THR A 134 19.18 -13.40 -4.36
CA THR A 134 17.83 -12.89 -4.59
C THR A 134 17.19 -12.75 -3.22
N THR A 135 17.51 -11.65 -2.53
CA THR A 135 16.52 -11.05 -1.63
C THR A 135 15.22 -11.01 -2.43
N PRO A 136 14.09 -11.51 -1.93
CA PRO A 136 12.83 -11.31 -2.62
C PRO A 136 12.69 -9.80 -2.77
N ARG A 137 12.82 -9.34 -4.01
CA ARG A 137 12.48 -7.98 -4.38
C ARG A 137 11.00 -7.92 -4.05
N ILE A 138 10.65 -7.25 -2.95
CA ILE A 138 9.29 -6.73 -2.78
C ILE A 138 9.20 -5.71 -3.91
N ILE A 139 8.92 -6.19 -5.13
CA ILE A 139 8.36 -5.37 -6.17
C ILE A 139 7.04 -4.97 -5.55
N GLU A 140 6.85 -3.67 -5.34
CA GLU A 140 5.59 -3.10 -4.88
C GLU A 140 4.47 -3.89 -5.55
N THR A 141 3.68 -4.56 -4.74
CA THR A 141 2.56 -5.36 -5.20
C THR A 141 1.75 -4.46 -6.11
N GLU A 142 1.91 -4.68 -7.41
CA GLU A 142 0.90 -4.44 -8.42
C GLU A 142 -0.42 -4.91 -7.80
N CYS A 143 -1.51 -4.17 -8.01
CA CYS A 143 -2.82 -4.41 -7.39
C CYS A 143 -3.43 -5.80 -7.76
N ASP A 144 -2.63 -6.71 -8.29
CA ASP A 144 -2.90 -8.09 -8.64
C ASP A 144 -3.42 -8.86 -7.44
N GLY A 145 -4.72 -9.14 -7.46
CA GLY A 145 -5.44 -9.85 -6.41
C GLY A 145 -6.01 -8.96 -5.32
N ALA A 146 -5.84 -7.63 -5.42
CA ALA A 146 -6.51 -6.70 -4.54
C ALA A 146 -8.02 -6.68 -4.83
N ILE A 147 -8.84 -7.06 -3.85
CA ILE A 147 -10.30 -6.91 -3.92
C ILE A 147 -10.69 -5.83 -2.90
N VAL A 148 -11.26 -4.74 -3.40
CA VAL A 148 -11.67 -3.59 -2.58
C VAL A 148 -13.05 -3.12 -3.05
N ASP A 149 -13.91 -2.78 -2.09
CA ASP A 149 -15.16 -2.05 -2.35
C ASP A 149 -14.95 -0.57 -1.98
N ILE A 150 -15.10 0.30 -2.97
CA ILE A 150 -14.81 1.72 -2.85
C ILE A 150 -16.10 2.53 -2.82
N VAL A 151 -16.20 3.45 -1.87
CA VAL A 151 -17.26 4.47 -1.79
C VAL A 151 -16.61 5.85 -1.80
N PHE A 152 -17.06 6.72 -2.70
CA PHE A 152 -16.66 8.12 -2.71
C PHE A 152 -17.68 8.96 -1.95
N VAL A 153 -17.21 9.77 -0.99
CA VAL A 153 -17.98 10.81 -0.34
C VAL A 153 -17.44 12.15 -0.86
N ILE A 154 -18.25 12.82 -1.68
CA ILE A 154 -17.83 14.01 -2.42
C ILE A 154 -18.54 15.23 -1.87
N ASP A 155 -17.78 16.23 -1.47
CA ASP A 155 -18.29 17.52 -1.05
C ASP A 155 -18.91 18.29 -2.25
N SER A 156 -20.15 18.74 -2.07
CA SER A 156 -20.89 19.56 -3.05
C SER A 156 -21.36 20.88 -2.46
N SER A 157 -20.71 21.34 -1.39
CA SER A 157 -21.03 22.58 -0.70
C SER A 157 -20.81 23.81 -1.59
N GLY A 158 -21.31 24.96 -1.13
CA GLY A 158 -21.23 26.22 -1.87
C GLY A 158 -19.82 26.76 -2.08
N SER A 159 -18.85 26.42 -1.21
CA SER A 159 -17.44 26.82 -1.33
C SER A 159 -16.73 26.13 -2.49
N VAL A 160 -17.05 24.86 -2.71
CA VAL A 160 -16.58 24.09 -3.86
C VAL A 160 -17.05 24.76 -5.16
N GLY A 161 -18.36 24.99 -5.29
CA GLY A 161 -18.96 25.56 -6.49
C GLY A 161 -18.99 24.61 -7.70
N ILE A 162 -19.86 24.89 -8.67
CA ILE A 162 -20.22 23.93 -9.74
C ILE A 162 -19.06 23.55 -10.66
N ASN A 163 -18.13 24.47 -10.95
CA ASN A 163 -17.02 24.21 -11.85
C ASN A 163 -15.99 23.26 -11.21
N ASN A 164 -15.66 23.49 -9.94
CA ASN A 164 -14.75 22.62 -9.20
C ASN A 164 -15.39 21.27 -8.88
N PHE A 165 -16.69 21.24 -8.57
CA PHE A 165 -17.42 19.99 -8.39
C PHE A 165 -17.33 19.11 -9.65
N ARG A 166 -17.41 19.70 -10.86
CA ARG A 166 -17.18 18.95 -12.10
C ARG A 166 -15.75 18.42 -12.22
N GLN A 167 -14.75 19.16 -11.76
CA GLN A 167 -13.37 18.65 -11.73
C GLN A 167 -13.27 17.41 -10.84
N VAL A 168 -13.91 17.44 -9.66
CA VAL A 168 -13.97 16.28 -8.76
C VAL A 168 -14.69 15.10 -9.43
N LEU A 169 -15.78 15.34 -10.16
CA LEU A 169 -16.48 14.30 -10.91
C LEU A 169 -15.61 13.68 -12.02
N VAL A 170 -14.80 14.49 -12.71
CA VAL A 170 -13.83 14.01 -13.72
C VAL A 170 -12.68 13.25 -13.05
N PHE A 171 -12.30 13.60 -11.83
CA PHE A 171 -11.28 12.89 -11.09
C PHE A 171 -11.74 11.49 -10.63
N VAL A 172 -13.00 11.33 -10.22
CA VAL A 172 -13.54 10.05 -9.73
C VAL A 172 -14.06 9.10 -10.83
N GLY A 173 -14.31 9.61 -12.04
CA GLY A 173 -14.96 8.88 -13.14
C GLY A 173 -14.00 8.53 -14.28
#